data_AF-A0A3B0VG35-F1
#
_entry.id   AF-A0A3B0VG35-F1
#
_cell.length_a   1.000
_cell.length_b   1.000
_cell.length_c   1.000
_cell.angle_alpha   90.00
_cell.angle_beta   90.00
_cell.angle_gamma   90.00
#
_symmetry.space_group_name_H-M   'P 1'
#
loop_
_entity.id
_entity.type
_entity.pdbx_description
1 polymer ?
#
loop_
_entity_poly.entity_id
_entity_poly.type
_entity_poly.pdbx_seq_one_letter_code
_entity_poly.pdbx_strand_id
1 'polypeptide(L)'
;MTDLYITTATLTNKKNLILDEALPLVSGRVRVTIEELPKIQMAASSFLAKLQAIHQALEDSGYRPRSKEVIDAQIRAERDSWGE
;
A
#
# COMPACT_ATOMS: atom_id res chain seq x y z
N MET A 1 -7.37 20.90 36.19
CA MET A 1 -6.71 19.68 35.69
C MET A 1 -6.55 19.86 34.19
N THR A 2 -5.33 19.68 33.67
CA THR A 2 -5.04 19.88 32.26
C THR A 2 -4.99 18.50 31.63
N ASP A 3 -6.05 18.11 30.95
CA ASP A 3 -6.11 16.81 30.28
C ASP A 3 -5.29 16.89 28.99
N LEU A 4 -4.32 15.97 28.85
CA LEU A 4 -3.46 15.85 27.68
C LEU A 4 -4.02 14.76 26.77
N TYR A 5 -4.37 15.13 25.54
CA TYR A 5 -4.84 14.20 24.52
C TYR A 5 -3.82 14.13 23.38
N ILE A 6 -3.43 12.91 23.01
CA ILE A 6 -2.51 12.64 21.90
C ILE A 6 -3.30 11.84 20.86
N THR A 7 -3.39 12.36 19.65
CA THR A 7 -4.07 11.69 18.52
C THR A 7 -3.32 11.96 17.23
N THR A 8 -3.54 11.10 16.23
CA THR A 8 -3.05 11.31 14.87
C THR A 8 -4.04 12.16 14.08
N ALA A 9 -3.52 12.97 13.17
CA ALA A 9 -4.32 13.85 12.35
C ALA A 9 -3.76 13.92 10.95
N THR A 10 -4.66 13.95 9.98
CA THR A 10 -4.31 14.12 8.57
C THR A 10 -4.42 15.60 8.19
N LEU A 11 -3.31 16.16 7.68
CA LEU A 11 -3.29 17.52 7.15
C LEU A 11 -3.96 17.55 5.78
N THR A 12 -5.22 17.98 5.72
CA THR A 12 -5.98 18.03 4.46
C THR A 12 -5.60 19.25 3.63
N ASN A 13 -5.29 20.37 4.28
CA ASN A 13 -4.85 21.63 3.68
C ASN A 13 -3.88 22.33 4.64
N LYS A 14 -3.09 23.31 4.18
CA LYS A 14 -2.13 24.08 5.01
C LYS A 14 -2.71 24.77 6.26
N LYS A 15 -4.04 24.77 6.44
CA LYS A 15 -4.75 25.41 7.56
C LYS A 15 -5.75 24.49 8.28
N ASN A 16 -6.06 23.32 7.72
CA ASN A 16 -7.09 22.43 8.26
C ASN A 16 -6.48 21.05 8.55
N LEU A 17 -6.65 20.61 9.80
CA LEU A 17 -6.30 19.29 10.29
C LEU A 17 -7.60 18.52 10.52
N ILE A 18 -7.69 17.30 9.99
CA ILE A 18 -8.76 16.36 10.34
C ILE A 18 -8.15 15.39 11.35
N LEU A 19 -8.73 15.32 12.54
CA LEU A 19 -8.34 14.33 13.55
C LEU A 19 -8.89 12.97 13.13
N ASP A 20 -8.10 11.92 13.28
CA ASP A 20 -8.55 10.56 12.97
C ASP A 20 -9.60 10.08 13.99
N GLU A 21 -9.54 10.61 15.22
CA GLU A 21 -10.49 10.33 16.29
C GLU A 21 -11.11 11.62 16.88
N ALA A 22 -12.38 11.55 17.24
CA ALA A 22 -13.09 12.66 17.86
C ALA A 22 -12.66 12.82 19.33
N LEU A 23 -11.94 13.90 19.64
CA LEU A 23 -11.55 14.21 21.01
C LEU A 23 -12.73 14.82 21.79
N PRO A 24 -12.98 14.42 23.05
CA PRO A 24 -14.04 14.96 23.88
C PRO A 24 -13.65 16.34 24.43
N LEU A 25 -13.52 17.32 23.55
CA LEU A 25 -13.16 18.70 23.89
C LEU A 25 -14.44 19.52 24.11
N VAL A 26 -14.52 20.22 25.23
CA VAL A 26 -15.53 21.26 25.45
C VAL A 26 -15.24 22.46 24.55
N SER A 27 -16.28 23.10 24.01
CA SER A 27 -16.15 24.31 23.17
C SER A 27 -15.33 25.38 23.90
N GLY A 28 -14.15 25.68 23.38
CA GLY A 28 -13.19 26.57 24.04
C GLY A 28 -11.92 26.79 23.23
N ARG A 29 -10.97 27.54 23.80
CA ARG A 29 -9.65 27.74 23.19
C ARG A 29 -8.75 26.55 23.51
N VAL A 30 -8.23 25.91 22.46
CA VAL A 30 -7.33 24.76 22.58
C VAL A 30 -5.94 25.16 22.09
N ARG A 31 -4.89 24.75 22.81
CA ARG A 31 -3.51 24.87 22.33
C ARG A 31 -3.14 23.56 21.65
N VAL A 32 -2.79 23.64 20.37
CA VAL A 32 -2.38 22.49 19.56
C VAL A 32 -0.89 22.59 19.27
N THR A 33 -0.16 21.53 19.60
CA THR A 33 1.24 21.35 19.18
C THR A 33 1.24 20.29 18.10
N ILE A 34 1.78 20.61 16.92
CA ILE A 34 1.86 19.68 15.80
C ILE A 34 3.30 19.16 15.76
N GLU A 35 3.47 17.86 15.91
CA GLU A 35 4.74 17.18 15.67
C GLU A 35 4.67 16.46 14.32
N GLU A 36 5.60 16.77 13.42
CA GLU A 36 5.67 16.08 12.14
C GLU A 36 6.11 14.63 12.36
N LEU A 37 5.24 13.68 11.99
CA LEU A 37 5.63 12.28 11.97
C LEU A 37 6.76 12.08 10.94
N PRO A 38 7.76 11.25 11.23
CA PRO A 38 8.80 10.94 10.27
C PRO A 38 8.16 10.39 9.01
N LYS A 39 8.41 11.04 7.87
CA LYS A 39 7.97 10.53 6.58
C LYS A 39 8.58 9.15 6.41
N ILE A 40 7.76 8.12 6.49
CA ILE A 40 8.17 6.76 6.14
C ILE A 40 8.48 6.82 4.64
N GLN A 41 9.75 7.01 4.31
CA GLN A 41 10.25 6.73 2.97
C GLN A 41 10.12 5.23 2.81
N MET A 42 8.96 4.78 2.34
CA MET A 42 8.89 3.47 1.72
C MET A 42 9.92 3.53 0.61
N ALA A 43 11.04 2.83 0.80
CA ALA A 43 12.01 2.65 -0.25
C ALA A 43 11.20 2.15 -1.44
N ALA A 44 11.08 2.99 -2.46
CA ALA A 44 10.35 2.65 -3.67
C ALA A 44 11.21 1.61 -4.39
N SER A 45 11.22 0.38 -3.89
CA SER A 45 11.68 -0.75 -4.68
C SER A 45 10.84 -0.68 -5.94
N SER A 46 11.50 -0.36 -7.05
CA SER A 46 10.83 -0.21 -8.33
C SER A 46 10.01 -1.48 -8.58
N PHE A 47 8.88 -1.34 -9.26
CA PHE A 47 8.06 -2.50 -9.64
C PHE A 47 8.91 -3.62 -10.27
N LEU A 48 9.92 -3.26 -11.07
CA LEU A 48 10.88 -4.18 -11.66
C LEU A 48 11.76 -4.90 -10.62
N ALA A 49 12.23 -4.21 -9.58
CA ALA A 49 13.00 -4.84 -8.51
C ALA A 49 12.19 -5.89 -7.75
N LYS A 50 10.88 -5.64 -7.53
CA LYS A 50 9.98 -6.62 -6.94
C LYS A 50 9.77 -7.83 -7.84
N LEU A 51 9.56 -7.61 -9.14
CA LEU A 51 9.42 -8.69 -10.12
C LEU A 51 10.68 -9.55 -10.20
N GLN A 52 11.86 -8.94 -10.20
CA GLN A 52 13.12 -9.66 -10.21
C GLN A 52 13.29 -10.53 -8.96
N ALA A 53 12.95 -10.00 -7.78
CA ALA A 53 13.01 -10.75 -6.53
C ALA A 53 12.06 -11.97 -6.54
N ILE A 54 10.85 -11.80 -7.09
CA ILE A 54 9.90 -12.91 -7.26
C ILE A 54 10.44 -13.97 -8.23
N HIS A 55 11.02 -13.54 -9.35
CA HIS A 55 11.57 -14.46 -10.33
C HIS A 55 12.72 -15.29 -9.76
N GLN A 56 13.62 -14.66 -9.00
CA GLN A 56 14.71 -15.35 -8.32
C GLN A 56 14.19 -16.38 -7.31
N ALA A 57 13.22 -16.00 -6.47
CA ALA A 57 12.64 -16.91 -5.48
C ALA A 57 11.96 -18.13 -6.14
N LEU A 58 11.33 -17.92 -7.29
CA LEU A 58 10.75 -19.01 -8.08
C LEU A 58 11.83 -19.95 -8.63
N GLU A 59 12.90 -19.43 -9.21
CA GLU A 59 14.02 -20.24 -9.68
C GLU A 59 14.65 -21.06 -8.55
N ASP A 60 14.88 -20.43 -7.39
CA ASP A 60 15.48 -21.07 -6.22
C ASP A 60 14.58 -22.19 -5.66
N SER A 61 13.25 -22.05 -5.76
CA SER A 61 12.28 -23.08 -5.39
C SER A 61 12.26 -24.29 -6.36
N GLY A 62 12.98 -24.21 -7.48
CA GLY A 62 12.95 -25.20 -8.55
C GLY A 62 11.76 -25.06 -9.50
N TYR A 63 10.99 -23.97 -9.41
CA TYR A 63 9.92 -23.69 -10.35
C TYR A 63 10.49 -23.46 -11.75
N ARG A 64 10.01 -24.23 -12.72
CA ARG A 64 10.34 -24.05 -14.14
C ARG A 64 9.16 -23.39 -14.86
N PRO A 65 9.30 -22.16 -15.37
CA PRO A 65 8.25 -21.54 -16.14
C PRO A 65 7.92 -22.38 -17.37
N ARG A 66 6.63 -22.45 -17.71
CA ARG A 66 6.15 -23.17 -18.88
C ARG A 66 6.66 -22.51 -20.15
N SER A 67 6.95 -23.32 -21.18
CA SER A 67 7.37 -22.77 -22.46
C SER A 67 6.25 -21.99 -23.12
N LYS A 68 6.62 -21.08 -24.02
CA LYS A 68 5.67 -20.27 -24.75
C LYS A 68 4.68 -21.14 -25.55
N GLU A 69 5.17 -22.20 -26.16
CA GLU A 69 4.37 -23.12 -26.97
C GLU A 69 3.28 -23.81 -26.15
N VAL A 70 3.59 -24.18 -24.90
CA VAL A 70 2.63 -24.78 -23.97
C VAL A 70 1.54 -23.78 -23.58
N ILE A 71 1.94 -22.52 -23.31
CA ILE A 71 1.02 -21.45 -22.97
C ILE A 71 0.11 -21.13 -24.17
N ASP A 72 0.69 -21.00 -25.37
CA ASP A 72 -0.06 -20.70 -26.59
C ASP A 72 -1.05 -21.82 -26.95
N ALA A 73 -0.65 -23.08 -26.74
CA ALA A 73 -1.53 -24.24 -26.93
C ALA A 73 -2.71 -24.24 -25.94
N GLN A 74 -2.45 -23.93 -24.67
CA GLN A 74 -3.51 -23.81 -23.66
C GLN A 74 -4.48 -22.68 -23.99
N ILE A 75 -3.98 -21.49 -24.33
CA ILE A 75 -4.82 -20.34 -24.69
C ILE A 75 -5.71 -20.67 -25.90
N ARG A 76 -5.17 -21.42 -26.87
CA ARG A 76 -5.94 -21.85 -28.05
C ARG A 76 -7.04 -22.82 -27.64
N ALA A 77 -6.73 -23.84 -26.85
CA ALA A 77 -7.71 -24.80 -26.36
C ALA A 77 -8.82 -24.14 -25.53
N GLU A 78 -8.48 -23.18 -24.67
CA GLU A 78 -9.45 -22.40 -23.90
C GLU A 78 -10.35 -21.57 -24.81
N ARG A 79 -9.79 -20.90 -25.83
CA ARG A 79 -10.57 -20.14 -26.81
C ARG A 79 -11.53 -21.02 -27.58
N ASP A 80 -11.08 -22.17 -28.03
CA ASP A 80 -11.90 -23.12 -28.79
C ASP A 80 -13.06 -23.65 -27.92
N SER A 81 -12.84 -23.84 -26.61
CA SER A 81 -13.88 -24.25 -25.67
C SER A 81 -14.99 -23.22 -25.40
N TRP A 82 -14.77 -21.94 -25.76
CA TRP A 82 -15.76 -20.86 -25.60
C TRP A 82 -16.50 -20.55 -26.91
N GLY A 83 -16.11 -21.19 -28.01
CA GLY A 83 -16.74 -21.04 -29.33
C GLY A 83 -17.81 -22.10 -29.65
N GLU A 84 -18.02 -23.07 -28.76
CA GLU A 84 -19.17 -24.00 -28.73
C GLU A 84 -20.25 -23.49 -27.75
#